data_AF-A0A954AMT6-F1
#
_entry.id   AF-A0A954AMT6-F1
#
_cell.length_a   1.000
_cell.length_b   1.000
_cell.length_c   1.000
_cell.angle_alpha   90.00
_cell.angle_beta   90.00
_cell.angle_gamma   90.00
#
_symmetry.space_group_name_H-M   'P 1'
#
loop_
_entity.id
_entity.type
_entity.pdbx_description
1 polymer ?
#
loop_
_entity_poly.entity_id
_entity_poly.type
_entity_poly.pdbx_seq_one_letter_code
_entity_poly.pdbx_strand_id
1 'polypeptide(L)'
;MIRRTPAILALPVLLPLLAAAPLCAQARDQDPPAGVDPTQVPRGSKYALPTAAPKEKPFSRPFRFFQPKTSFELSKDWQALLADAHEMYRLWRDSPDRSFDRDGLPTASTKHYATLRERITPLLARQGGMLRSYRMDETAAARRQAWAFLSLFVTPRQDAVDLLRGLPYEPDAAVRKSMIELSIPFLAACARATEDGQQGTAKYFVDAAPWMDLTRSPETRDRILALSALAEIAGARPVATKAVLPYMKRWYPDLLRSKSELLRNKAREFITLLEPQARFPSDIDASADYFDRVYKLLFPPIRLDKGRCELHPSAELDAAIELGRELLNDASATKRESVVVRTKRATFEKLGVRLLRVPEALESAGFHVGDVLTTLNGQPIGSAAQMLGTIEKILEAGSRRFVLEWVDAKGVEHVRTYEVMAPDSDG
;
A
#
# COMPACT_ATOMS: atom_id res chain seq x y z
N MET A 1 -31.09 -7.73 -20.55
CA MET A 1 -30.30 -8.52 -21.51
C MET A 1 -29.29 -7.59 -22.19
N ILE A 2 -28.18 -7.26 -21.51
CA ILE A 2 -26.99 -6.63 -22.12
C ILE A 2 -25.77 -7.23 -21.41
N ARG A 3 -25.12 -8.13 -22.16
CA ARG A 3 -23.71 -8.54 -22.21
C ARG A 3 -22.87 -8.48 -20.92
N ARG A 4 -22.69 -9.67 -20.36
CA ARG A 4 -21.48 -10.08 -19.63
C ARG A 4 -20.28 -9.98 -20.57
N THR A 5 -19.23 -9.29 -20.13
CA THR A 5 -17.88 -9.39 -20.71
C THR A 5 -17.04 -10.22 -19.74
N PRO A 6 -16.30 -11.24 -20.20
CA PRO A 6 -15.44 -12.04 -19.35
C PRO A 6 -14.07 -11.34 -19.20
N ALA A 7 -13.64 -11.10 -17.96
CA ALA A 7 -12.25 -10.76 -17.67
C ALA A 7 -11.55 -12.03 -17.16
N ILE A 8 -10.98 -12.75 -18.13
CA ILE A 8 -9.92 -13.75 -17.95
C ILE A 8 -8.59 -12.96 -17.77
N LEU A 9 -7.65 -13.53 -16.99
CA LEU A 9 -6.33 -13.04 -16.54
C LEU A 9 -6.41 -12.40 -15.13
N ALA A 10 -5.82 -12.92 -14.05
CA ALA A 10 -4.60 -13.70 -13.92
C ALA A 10 -4.71 -14.82 -12.84
N LEU A 11 -4.62 -16.07 -13.30
CA LEU A 11 -4.03 -17.23 -12.62
C LEU A 11 -2.61 -17.31 -13.22
N PRO A 12 -1.50 -17.12 -12.48
CA PRO A 12 -0.85 -18.26 -11.80
C PRO A 12 0.15 -17.86 -10.68
N VAL A 13 -0.12 -18.15 -9.39
CA VAL A 13 0.97 -18.18 -8.37
C VAL A 13 0.90 -19.39 -7.44
N LEU A 14 -0.24 -20.08 -7.29
CA LEU A 14 -0.34 -21.22 -6.36
C LEU A 14 -0.45 -22.62 -6.99
N LEU A 15 -0.48 -22.71 -8.33
CA LEU A 15 -0.56 -24.01 -9.04
C LEU A 15 0.78 -24.80 -9.14
N PRO A 16 2.00 -24.20 -9.11
CA PRO A 16 3.22 -25.00 -9.17
C PRO A 16 3.73 -25.53 -7.82
N LEU A 17 3.25 -25.00 -6.69
CA LEU A 17 3.78 -25.31 -5.36
C LEU A 17 3.13 -26.54 -4.70
N LEU A 18 1.94 -26.94 -5.14
CA LEU A 18 1.24 -28.15 -4.65
C LEU A 18 1.35 -29.35 -5.60
N ALA A 19 1.90 -29.18 -6.81
CA ALA A 19 1.99 -30.23 -7.83
C ALA A 19 3.41 -30.86 -7.96
N ALA A 20 4.33 -30.57 -7.05
CA ALA A 20 5.70 -31.07 -7.08
C ALA A 20 6.03 -32.00 -5.90
N ALA A 21 5.32 -33.14 -5.82
CA ALA A 21 5.82 -34.34 -5.14
C ALA A 21 5.28 -35.59 -5.86
N PRO A 22 6.14 -36.58 -6.18
CA PRO A 22 5.74 -37.74 -6.97
C PRO A 22 4.99 -38.76 -6.10
N LEU A 23 3.77 -39.10 -6.52
CA LEU A 23 3.14 -40.38 -6.22
C LEU A 23 3.79 -41.44 -7.14
N CYS A 24 4.58 -42.36 -6.58
CA CYS A 24 4.43 -43.81 -6.78
C CYS A 24 5.63 -44.58 -6.21
N ALA A 25 5.33 -45.51 -5.29
CA ALA A 25 6.21 -46.60 -4.89
C ALA A 25 5.94 -47.84 -5.77
N GLN A 26 7.03 -48.57 -6.05
CA GLN A 26 7.16 -50.01 -6.35
C GLN A 26 6.48 -50.62 -7.60
N ALA A 27 7.32 -51.13 -8.52
CA ALA A 27 7.26 -52.53 -8.98
C ALA A 27 8.52 -52.96 -9.80
N ARG A 28 9.15 -54.03 -9.30
CA ARG A 28 9.85 -55.14 -9.99
C ARG A 28 11.27 -54.99 -10.56
N ASP A 29 12.10 -55.95 -10.11
CA ASP A 29 13.34 -56.45 -10.69
C ASP A 29 13.22 -56.69 -12.21
N GLN A 30 14.15 -56.11 -12.96
CA GLN A 30 14.67 -56.62 -14.23
C GLN A 30 16.05 -55.98 -14.49
N ASP A 31 17.01 -56.80 -14.90
CA ASP A 31 18.41 -56.43 -15.17
C ASP A 31 18.55 -55.26 -16.17
N PRO A 32 19.62 -54.45 -16.07
CA PRO A 32 19.78 -53.27 -16.91
C PRO A 32 20.20 -53.62 -18.34
N PRO A 33 19.56 -53.07 -19.38
CA PRO A 33 20.13 -53.10 -20.72
C PRO A 33 21.21 -52.01 -20.85
N ALA A 34 22.21 -52.33 -21.66
CA ALA A 34 23.40 -51.53 -21.91
C ALA A 34 23.12 -50.12 -22.47
N GLY A 35 23.93 -49.16 -22.00
CA GLY A 35 24.42 -48.01 -22.76
C GLY A 35 23.39 -47.07 -23.39
N VAL A 36 23.05 -45.99 -22.68
CA VAL A 36 22.49 -44.78 -23.29
C VAL A 36 23.47 -43.63 -23.09
N ASP A 37 23.95 -43.10 -24.21
CA ASP A 37 24.85 -41.94 -24.30
C ASP A 37 24.13 -40.67 -23.79
N PRO A 38 24.65 -39.97 -22.76
CA PRO A 38 24.01 -38.79 -22.17
C PRO A 38 24.05 -37.54 -23.08
N THR A 39 24.57 -37.62 -24.31
CA THR A 39 24.67 -36.47 -25.22
C THR A 39 23.51 -36.28 -26.19
N GLN A 40 22.47 -37.13 -26.17
CA GLN A 40 21.31 -36.99 -27.05
C GLN A 40 20.01 -36.73 -26.28
N VAL A 41 19.83 -35.49 -25.82
CA VAL A 41 18.50 -34.97 -25.44
C VAL A 41 18.02 -33.99 -26.52
N PRO A 42 16.86 -34.23 -27.16
CA PRO A 42 16.31 -33.30 -28.13
C PRO A 42 15.90 -32.00 -27.43
N ARG A 43 16.50 -30.88 -27.87
CA ARG A 43 16.04 -29.52 -27.53
C ARG A 43 14.65 -29.30 -28.10
N GLY A 44 13.62 -29.44 -27.26
CA GLY A 44 12.25 -29.21 -27.70
C GLY A 44 11.19 -29.42 -26.63
N SER A 45 11.35 -28.88 -25.41
CA SER A 45 10.21 -28.76 -24.49
C SER A 45 9.47 -27.45 -24.77
N LYS A 46 8.23 -27.56 -25.25
CA LYS A 46 7.28 -26.43 -25.44
C LYS A 46 6.73 -25.86 -24.12
N TYR A 47 7.39 -26.15 -23.00
CA TYR A 47 6.99 -25.76 -21.65
C TYR A 47 8.22 -25.30 -20.86
N ALA A 48 9.04 -24.43 -21.45
CA ALA A 48 9.96 -23.63 -20.66
C ALA A 48 9.11 -22.75 -19.72
N LEU A 49 9.22 -22.98 -18.41
CA LEU A 49 8.76 -22.04 -17.39
C LEU A 49 9.24 -20.65 -17.82
N PRO A 50 8.38 -19.60 -17.79
CA PRO A 50 8.82 -18.27 -18.12
C PRO A 50 10.01 -17.95 -17.22
N THR A 51 11.20 -17.84 -17.82
CA THR A 51 12.38 -17.32 -17.16
C THR A 51 11.95 -16.05 -16.46
N ALA A 52 12.10 -16.00 -15.13
CA ALA A 52 11.65 -14.91 -14.28
C ALA A 52 11.82 -13.60 -15.04
N ALA A 53 10.70 -12.91 -15.29
CA ALA A 53 10.70 -11.68 -16.08
C ALA A 53 11.88 -10.83 -15.58
N PRO A 54 12.75 -10.33 -16.49
CA PRO A 54 13.97 -9.64 -16.09
C PRO A 54 13.58 -8.62 -15.03
N LYS A 55 14.21 -8.69 -13.85
CA LYS A 55 13.95 -7.79 -12.73
C LYS A 55 14.03 -6.37 -13.28
N GLU A 56 12.88 -5.79 -13.62
CA GLU A 56 12.79 -4.45 -14.18
C GLU A 56 13.55 -3.57 -13.19
N LYS A 57 14.51 -2.76 -13.67
CA LYS A 57 15.27 -1.92 -12.75
C LYS A 57 14.28 -0.99 -12.01
N PRO A 58 14.46 -0.74 -10.71
CA PRO A 58 13.75 0.35 -10.05
C PRO A 58 13.89 1.62 -10.91
N PHE A 59 12.81 2.40 -11.04
CA PHE A 59 12.74 3.59 -11.92
C PHE A 59 12.80 3.32 -13.45
N SER A 60 12.75 2.06 -13.91
CA SER A 60 12.76 1.74 -15.36
C SER A 60 11.53 2.23 -16.11
N ARG A 61 10.35 2.25 -15.46
CA ARG A 61 9.17 2.95 -15.97
C ARG A 61 9.32 4.45 -15.69
N PRO A 62 9.45 5.29 -16.72
CA PRO A 62 9.68 6.72 -16.54
C PRO A 62 8.51 7.35 -15.78
N PHE A 63 8.82 8.16 -14.77
CA PHE A 63 7.83 9.06 -14.16
C PHE A 63 7.24 9.95 -15.26
N ARG A 64 5.92 9.94 -15.40
CA ARG A 64 5.24 10.67 -16.48
C ARG A 64 4.74 12.01 -15.96
N PHE A 65 5.39 13.07 -16.42
CA PHE A 65 4.87 14.43 -16.26
C PHE A 65 3.69 14.67 -17.20
N PHE A 66 2.86 15.65 -16.88
CA PHE A 66 1.83 16.13 -17.79
C PHE A 66 2.47 16.65 -19.08
N GLN A 67 1.79 16.41 -20.19
CA GLN A 67 2.17 16.89 -21.51
C GLN A 67 1.13 17.94 -21.95
N PRO A 68 1.31 19.21 -21.56
CA PRO A 68 0.41 20.28 -21.98
C PRO A 68 0.43 20.38 -23.51
N LYS A 69 -0.77 20.40 -24.12
CA LYS A 69 -0.89 20.31 -25.58
C LYS A 69 -1.18 21.63 -26.26
N THR A 70 -1.80 22.59 -25.56
CA THR A 70 -2.38 23.78 -26.20
C THR A 70 -2.36 24.99 -25.27
N SER A 71 -1.84 26.12 -25.73
CA SER A 71 -2.10 27.41 -25.09
C SER A 71 -3.51 27.87 -25.44
N PHE A 72 -4.33 28.16 -24.44
CA PHE A 72 -5.66 28.74 -24.65
C PHE A 72 -5.59 30.27 -24.62
N GLU A 73 -6.39 30.92 -25.46
CA GLU A 73 -6.69 32.33 -25.28
C GLU A 73 -7.60 32.51 -24.08
N LEU A 74 -7.06 33.11 -23.02
CA LEU A 74 -7.80 33.42 -21.81
C LEU A 74 -8.63 34.69 -22.01
N SER A 75 -9.83 34.74 -21.42
CA SER A 75 -10.60 35.99 -21.35
C SER A 75 -9.81 37.07 -20.60
N LYS A 76 -10.15 38.35 -20.82
CA LYS A 76 -9.51 39.48 -20.14
C LYS A 76 -9.57 39.35 -18.61
N ASP A 77 -10.66 38.82 -18.08
CA ASP A 77 -10.83 38.61 -16.64
C ASP A 77 -9.85 37.58 -16.09
N TRP A 78 -9.64 36.46 -16.80
CA TRP A 78 -8.65 35.45 -16.41
C TRP A 78 -7.22 35.96 -16.55
N GLN A 79 -6.93 36.76 -17.57
CA GLN A 79 -5.62 37.40 -17.72
C GLN A 79 -5.33 38.36 -16.56
N ALA A 80 -6.30 39.18 -16.17
CA ALA A 80 -6.19 40.08 -15.03
C ALA A 80 -6.00 39.30 -13.72
N LEU A 81 -6.78 38.23 -13.51
CA LEU A 81 -6.63 37.36 -12.33
C LEU A 81 -5.24 36.73 -12.26
N LEU A 82 -4.70 36.27 -13.38
CA LEU A 82 -3.36 35.69 -13.43
C LEU A 82 -2.25 36.71 -13.18
N ALA A 83 -2.41 37.94 -13.68
CA ALA A 83 -1.48 39.02 -13.38
C ALA A 83 -1.48 39.35 -11.89
N ASP A 84 -2.67 39.43 -11.29
CA ASP A 84 -2.84 39.63 -9.85
C ASP A 84 -2.23 38.49 -9.03
N ALA A 85 -2.45 37.24 -9.45
CA ALA A 85 -1.89 36.07 -8.80
C ALA A 85 -0.36 36.05 -8.85
N HIS A 86 0.20 36.41 -10.01
CA HIS A 86 1.65 36.50 -10.19
C HIS A 86 2.26 37.58 -9.30
N GLU A 87 1.63 38.75 -9.24
CA GLU A 87 2.07 39.85 -8.37
C GLU A 87 1.91 39.47 -6.89
N MET A 88 0.80 38.84 -6.51
CA MET A 88 0.58 38.34 -5.15
C MET A 88 1.66 37.33 -4.75
N TYR A 89 2.01 36.39 -5.63
CA TYR A 89 3.09 35.44 -5.40
C TYR A 89 4.45 36.13 -5.25
N ARG A 90 4.76 37.09 -6.14
CA ARG A 90 6.01 37.85 -6.09
C ARG A 90 6.14 38.62 -4.77
N LEU A 91 5.09 39.32 -4.36
CA LEU A 91 5.05 40.08 -3.10
C LEU A 91 5.24 39.17 -1.88
N TRP A 92 4.63 37.98 -1.87
CA TRP A 92 4.85 37.01 -0.80
C TRP A 92 6.28 36.46 -0.81
N ARG A 93 6.79 36.04 -1.97
CA ARG A 93 8.13 35.45 -2.10
C ARG A 93 9.22 36.42 -1.67
N ASP A 94 9.10 37.69 -2.07
CA ASP A 94 10.09 38.72 -1.83
C ASP A 94 9.92 39.41 -0.45
N SER A 95 8.84 39.12 0.27
CA SER A 95 8.57 39.67 1.60
C SER A 95 9.51 39.05 2.66
N PRO A 96 10.12 39.86 3.54
CA PRO A 96 10.99 39.39 4.63
C PRO A 96 10.20 38.71 5.75
N ASP A 97 8.92 39.04 5.87
CA ASP A 97 7.97 38.56 6.88
C ASP A 97 7.01 37.50 6.34
N ARG A 98 7.32 36.90 5.18
CA ARG A 98 6.50 35.85 4.57
C ARG A 98 6.33 34.67 5.51
N SER A 99 5.10 34.21 5.65
CA SER A 99 4.76 33.10 6.55
C SER A 99 3.55 32.33 6.00
N PHE A 100 3.01 31.43 6.82
CA PHE A 100 1.77 30.71 6.61
C PHE A 100 0.83 30.96 7.79
N ASP A 101 -0.47 31.09 7.53
CA ASP A 101 -1.46 31.12 8.61
C ASP A 101 -1.73 29.71 9.18
N ARG A 102 -2.63 29.61 10.17
CA ARG A 102 -3.00 28.33 10.81
C ARG A 102 -3.56 27.29 9.85
N ASP A 103 -4.06 27.75 8.70
CA ASP A 103 -4.64 26.92 7.65
C ASP A 103 -3.61 26.56 6.58
N GLY A 104 -2.35 26.96 6.78
CA GLY A 104 -1.25 26.74 5.85
C GLY A 104 -1.32 27.62 4.61
N LEU A 105 -2.11 28.70 4.61
CA LEU A 105 -2.18 29.63 3.48
C LEU A 105 -1.06 30.67 3.57
N PRO A 106 -0.43 31.05 2.44
CA PRO A 106 0.59 32.09 2.40
C PRO A 106 0.11 33.44 2.96
N THR A 107 0.92 34.07 3.82
CA THR A 107 0.69 35.39 4.41
C THR A 107 1.91 36.30 4.30
N ALA A 108 1.67 37.60 4.14
CA ALA A 108 2.66 38.68 4.21
C ALA A 108 1.97 39.96 4.71
N SER A 109 2.66 40.80 5.48
CA SER A 109 2.10 42.02 6.10
C SER A 109 1.91 43.19 5.14
N THR A 110 2.46 43.10 3.92
CA THR A 110 2.32 44.19 2.96
C THR A 110 0.85 44.46 2.64
N LYS A 111 0.41 45.72 2.76
CA LYS A 111 -0.97 46.13 2.46
C LYS A 111 -1.39 45.70 1.05
N HIS A 112 -0.46 45.76 0.09
CA HIS A 112 -0.71 45.35 -1.29
C HIS A 112 -1.06 43.86 -1.40
N TYR A 113 -0.34 42.98 -0.69
CA TYR A 113 -0.65 41.56 -0.67
C TYR A 113 -2.06 41.29 -0.11
N ALA A 114 -2.42 41.93 1.00
CA ALA A 114 -3.74 41.79 1.60
C ALA A 114 -4.86 42.23 0.62
N THR A 115 -4.69 43.38 -0.05
CA THR A 115 -5.64 43.87 -1.06
C THR A 115 -5.80 42.90 -2.23
N LEU A 116 -4.70 42.32 -2.75
CA LEU A 116 -4.79 41.32 -3.82
C LEU A 116 -5.52 40.05 -3.35
N ARG A 117 -5.19 39.55 -2.15
CA ARG A 117 -5.85 38.36 -1.58
C ARG A 117 -7.35 38.57 -1.41
N GLU A 118 -7.77 39.72 -0.89
CA GLU A 118 -9.19 40.09 -0.73
C GLU A 118 -9.92 40.18 -2.07
N ARG A 119 -9.26 40.66 -3.12
CA ARG A 119 -9.82 40.73 -4.48
C ARG A 119 -9.94 39.35 -5.15
N ILE A 120 -8.92 38.51 -5.02
CA ILE A 120 -8.82 37.20 -5.70
C ILE A 120 -9.77 36.17 -5.07
N THR A 121 -9.86 36.12 -3.74
CA THR A 121 -10.55 35.03 -3.03
C THR A 121 -12.03 34.85 -3.44
N PRO A 122 -12.85 35.91 -3.55
CA PRO A 122 -14.24 35.78 -4.00
C PRO A 122 -14.40 35.27 -5.44
N LEU A 123 -13.43 35.56 -6.32
CA LEU A 123 -13.42 35.09 -7.70
C LEU A 123 -13.15 33.58 -7.74
N LEU A 124 -12.18 33.11 -6.95
CA LEU A 124 -11.86 31.69 -6.85
C LEU A 124 -13.00 30.86 -6.25
N ALA A 125 -13.77 31.43 -5.31
CA ALA A 125 -14.96 30.78 -4.77
C ALA A 125 -16.04 30.50 -5.83
N ARG A 126 -16.08 31.31 -6.89
CA ARG A 126 -17.06 31.16 -7.99
C ARG A 126 -16.52 30.33 -9.16
N GLN A 127 -15.20 30.37 -9.37
CA GLN A 127 -14.57 29.88 -10.60
C GLN A 127 -13.46 28.83 -10.38
N GLY A 128 -13.20 28.42 -9.14
CA GLY A 128 -12.09 27.54 -8.77
C GLY A 128 -12.06 26.21 -9.54
N GLY A 129 -13.22 25.64 -9.85
CA GLY A 129 -13.32 24.40 -10.64
C GLY A 129 -12.71 24.52 -12.04
N MET A 130 -12.73 25.72 -12.66
CA MET A 130 -12.14 25.94 -13.98
C MET A 130 -10.61 25.95 -13.98
N LEU A 131 -9.97 26.22 -12.83
CA LEU A 131 -8.51 26.24 -12.72
C LEU A 131 -7.88 24.91 -13.12
N ARG A 132 -8.58 23.79 -12.84
CA ARG A 132 -8.12 22.45 -13.17
C ARG A 132 -7.92 22.28 -14.67
N SER A 133 -8.91 22.69 -15.46
CA SER A 133 -8.87 22.57 -16.92
C SER A 133 -7.74 23.45 -17.50
N TYR A 134 -7.62 24.70 -17.05
CA TYR A 134 -6.62 25.61 -17.61
C TYR A 134 -5.19 25.22 -17.26
N ARG A 135 -4.94 24.71 -16.05
CA ARG A 135 -3.58 24.37 -15.62
C ARG A 135 -2.96 23.23 -16.42
N MET A 136 -3.75 22.22 -16.77
CA MET A 136 -3.26 20.99 -17.40
C MET A 136 -2.75 21.19 -18.83
N ASP A 137 -3.29 22.18 -19.53
CA ASP A 137 -2.99 22.43 -20.94
C ASP A 137 -2.05 23.64 -21.15
N GLU A 138 -1.90 24.52 -20.17
CA GLU A 138 -1.08 25.73 -20.28
C GLU A 138 0.42 25.41 -20.48
N THR A 139 1.03 26.05 -21.47
CA THR A 139 2.42 25.82 -21.88
C THR A 139 3.38 26.85 -21.27
N ALA A 140 2.89 28.02 -20.85
CA ALA A 140 3.69 29.06 -20.22
C ALA A 140 3.94 28.79 -18.73
N ALA A 141 5.21 28.62 -18.35
CA ALA A 141 5.63 28.32 -16.97
C ALA A 141 5.15 29.37 -15.95
N ALA A 142 5.25 30.67 -16.29
CA ALA A 142 4.81 31.75 -15.40
C ALA A 142 3.30 31.69 -15.09
N ARG A 143 2.48 31.30 -16.08
CA ARG A 143 1.04 31.12 -15.88
C ARG A 143 0.75 29.87 -15.07
N ARG A 144 1.44 28.75 -15.32
CA ARG A 144 1.33 27.53 -14.49
C ARG A 144 1.70 27.81 -13.03
N GLN A 145 2.73 28.60 -12.78
CA GLN A 145 3.10 29.03 -11.42
C GLN A 145 1.98 29.84 -10.76
N ALA A 146 1.42 30.84 -11.47
CA ALA A 146 0.29 31.62 -10.97
C ALA A 146 -0.94 30.72 -10.69
N TRP A 147 -1.26 29.77 -11.57
CA TRP A 147 -2.34 28.81 -11.36
C TRP A 147 -2.12 27.90 -10.15
N ALA A 148 -0.91 27.38 -9.99
CA ALA A 148 -0.54 26.56 -8.84
C ALA A 148 -0.64 27.35 -7.53
N PHE A 149 -0.20 28.61 -7.53
CA PHE A 149 -0.33 29.48 -6.37
C PHE A 149 -1.80 29.80 -6.03
N LEU A 150 -2.63 30.10 -7.05
CA LEU A 150 -4.08 30.32 -6.86
C LEU A 150 -4.79 29.10 -6.28
N SER A 151 -4.31 27.89 -6.58
CA SER A 151 -4.95 26.64 -6.13
C SER A 151 -5.10 26.56 -4.60
N LEU A 152 -4.22 27.22 -3.83
CA LEU A 152 -4.28 27.26 -2.36
C LEU A 152 -5.48 28.04 -1.84
N PHE A 153 -5.95 29.04 -2.60
CA PHE A 153 -6.98 29.97 -2.18
C PHE A 153 -8.37 29.55 -2.69
N VAL A 154 -8.47 28.40 -3.34
CA VAL A 154 -9.73 27.85 -3.86
C VAL A 154 -10.64 27.42 -2.72
N THR A 155 -11.92 27.71 -2.86
CA THR A 155 -12.98 27.23 -1.97
C THR A 155 -14.03 26.45 -2.79
N PRO A 156 -14.53 25.31 -2.27
CA PRO A 156 -14.18 24.67 -1.00
C PRO A 156 -12.74 24.13 -0.94
N ARG A 157 -12.20 23.94 0.27
CA ARG A 157 -10.80 23.50 0.46
C ARG A 157 -10.49 22.12 -0.10
N GLN A 158 -11.47 21.23 -0.20
CA GLN A 158 -11.26 19.95 -0.86
C GLN A 158 -10.86 20.14 -2.33
N ASP A 159 -11.46 21.10 -3.03
CA ASP A 159 -11.11 21.40 -4.42
C ASP A 159 -9.68 21.93 -4.53
N ALA A 160 -9.21 22.72 -3.55
CA ALA A 160 -7.81 23.13 -3.46
C ALA A 160 -6.89 21.90 -3.33
N VAL A 161 -7.19 20.96 -2.42
CA VAL A 161 -6.41 19.71 -2.27
C VAL A 161 -6.37 18.91 -3.59
N ASP A 162 -7.52 18.79 -4.26
CA ASP A 162 -7.64 18.06 -5.52
C ASP A 162 -6.85 18.72 -6.67
N LEU A 163 -6.75 20.05 -6.69
CA LEU A 163 -5.91 20.79 -7.63
C LEU A 163 -4.42 20.59 -7.34
N LEU A 164 -4.02 20.66 -6.07
CA LEU A 164 -2.62 20.48 -5.65
C LEU A 164 -2.11 19.06 -5.90
N ARG A 165 -3.02 18.08 -5.95
CA ARG A 165 -2.74 16.70 -6.35
C ARG A 165 -2.04 16.57 -7.71
N GLY A 166 -2.20 17.55 -8.60
CA GLY A 166 -1.51 17.59 -9.90
C GLY A 166 -0.06 18.09 -9.83
N LEU A 167 0.40 18.68 -8.73
CA LEU A 167 1.76 19.25 -8.61
C LEU A 167 2.89 18.25 -8.85
N PRO A 168 2.86 17.00 -8.32
CA PRO A 168 3.83 15.98 -8.67
C PRO A 168 4.11 15.81 -10.16
N TYR A 169 3.10 16.00 -11.00
CA TYR A 169 3.20 15.77 -12.44
C TYR A 169 3.41 17.07 -13.24
N GLU A 170 3.63 18.21 -12.58
CA GLU A 170 3.97 19.48 -13.25
C GLU A 170 5.25 19.31 -14.09
N PRO A 171 5.23 19.56 -15.41
CA PRO A 171 6.39 19.31 -16.27
C PRO A 171 7.56 20.27 -16.02
N ASP A 172 7.31 21.52 -15.64
CA ASP A 172 8.38 22.47 -15.35
C ASP A 172 8.94 22.23 -13.95
N ALA A 173 10.21 21.85 -13.87
CA ALA A 173 10.84 21.50 -12.61
C ALA A 173 10.93 22.67 -11.61
N ALA A 174 11.09 23.91 -12.07
CA ALA A 174 11.16 25.07 -11.20
C ALA A 174 9.78 25.39 -10.60
N VAL A 175 8.74 25.36 -11.44
CA VAL A 175 7.35 25.51 -10.99
C VAL A 175 6.98 24.38 -10.04
N ARG A 176 7.21 23.12 -10.40
CA ARG A 176 6.94 21.94 -9.58
C ARG A 176 7.54 22.07 -8.19
N LYS A 177 8.86 22.28 -8.10
CA LYS A 177 9.57 22.31 -6.80
C LYS A 177 9.10 23.46 -5.93
N SER A 178 9.05 24.67 -6.49
CA SER A 178 8.64 25.86 -5.73
C SER A 178 7.20 25.76 -5.23
N MET A 179 6.29 25.23 -6.05
CA MET A 179 4.88 25.13 -5.69
C MET A 179 4.61 23.96 -4.74
N ILE A 180 5.31 22.84 -4.86
CA ILE A 180 5.22 21.76 -3.85
C ILE A 180 5.69 22.27 -2.50
N GLU A 181 6.87 22.89 -2.44
CA GLU A 181 7.42 23.42 -1.19
C GLU A 181 6.45 24.39 -0.49
N LEU A 182 5.82 25.25 -1.27
CA LEU A 182 4.82 26.20 -0.79
C LEU A 182 3.51 25.52 -0.35
N SER A 183 3.15 24.39 -0.94
CA SER A 183 1.88 23.68 -0.67
C SER A 183 1.93 22.76 0.55
N ILE A 184 3.13 22.37 1.01
CA ILE A 184 3.29 21.43 2.14
C ILE A 184 2.55 21.91 3.41
N PRO A 185 2.69 23.17 3.88
CA PRO A 185 1.98 23.65 5.06
C PRO A 185 0.45 23.56 4.93
N PHE A 186 -0.08 23.86 3.75
CA PHE A 186 -1.50 23.75 3.44
C PHE A 186 -1.99 22.30 3.48
N LEU A 187 -1.26 21.38 2.85
CA LEU A 187 -1.58 19.95 2.87
C LEU A 187 -1.54 19.39 4.29
N ALA A 188 -0.56 19.81 5.09
CA ALA A 188 -0.43 19.44 6.50
C ALA A 188 -1.63 19.92 7.32
N ALA A 189 -2.05 21.18 7.14
CA ALA A 189 -3.23 21.72 7.80
C ALA A 189 -4.51 20.97 7.39
N CYS A 190 -4.67 20.66 6.10
CA CYS A 190 -5.81 19.89 5.60
C CYS A 190 -5.83 18.46 6.14
N ALA A 191 -4.67 17.78 6.18
CA ALA A 191 -4.55 16.44 6.69
C ALA A 191 -4.87 16.36 8.20
N ARG A 192 -4.53 17.39 8.99
CA ARG A 192 -4.85 17.46 10.42
C ARG A 192 -6.31 17.80 10.71
N ALA A 193 -7.00 18.48 9.80
CA ALA A 193 -8.39 18.89 10.01
C ALA A 193 -9.34 17.68 10.19
N THR A 194 -10.13 17.72 11.26
CA THR A 194 -11.18 16.73 11.57
C THR A 194 -12.56 17.36 11.40
N GLU A 195 -13.58 16.55 11.13
CA GLU A 195 -14.96 17.01 11.15
C GLU A 195 -15.38 17.43 12.56
N ASP A 196 -16.16 18.51 12.66
CA ASP A 196 -16.62 19.02 13.95
C ASP A 196 -17.51 17.96 14.64
N GLY A 197 -17.13 17.53 15.84
CA GLY A 197 -17.91 16.56 16.63
C GLY A 197 -17.66 15.08 16.33
N GLN A 198 -16.83 14.73 15.33
CA GLN A 198 -16.40 13.35 15.10
C GLN A 198 -14.90 13.19 15.37
N GLN A 199 -14.55 12.58 16.50
CA GLN A 199 -13.17 12.21 16.77
C GLN A 199 -12.70 11.20 15.71
N GLY A 200 -11.75 11.62 14.87
CA GLY A 200 -11.03 10.74 13.94
C GLY A 200 -11.48 10.78 12.48
N THR A 201 -12.63 11.37 12.14
CA THR A 201 -13.04 11.52 10.74
C THR A 201 -12.33 12.72 10.10
N ALA A 202 -11.59 12.48 9.01
CA ALA A 202 -10.86 13.51 8.31
C ALA A 202 -11.83 14.46 7.57
N LYS A 203 -11.68 15.77 7.77
CA LYS A 203 -12.50 16.79 7.08
C LYS A 203 -12.17 16.90 5.59
N TYR A 204 -10.91 16.65 5.24
CA TYR A 204 -10.41 16.71 3.88
C TYR A 204 -9.67 15.41 3.54
N PHE A 205 -9.85 14.94 2.31
CA PHE A 205 -9.15 13.79 1.77
C PHE A 205 -7.88 14.25 1.07
N VAL A 206 -6.72 13.98 1.69
CA VAL A 206 -5.41 14.27 1.10
C VAL A 206 -4.82 12.98 0.54
N ASP A 207 -4.85 12.84 -0.78
CA ASP A 207 -4.37 11.66 -1.50
C ASP A 207 -2.83 11.57 -1.46
N ALA A 208 -2.29 10.51 -0.88
CA ALA A 208 -0.86 10.25 -0.77
C ALA A 208 -0.24 9.71 -2.08
N ALA A 209 -1.04 9.13 -2.99
CA ALA A 209 -0.52 8.39 -4.15
C ALA A 209 0.33 9.26 -5.12
N PRO A 210 -0.03 10.51 -5.42
CA PRO A 210 0.78 11.33 -6.33
C PRO A 210 2.14 11.72 -5.75
N TRP A 211 2.20 11.91 -4.44
CA TRP A 211 3.46 12.16 -3.73
C TRP A 211 4.33 10.91 -3.69
N MET A 212 3.71 9.74 -3.46
CA MET A 212 4.36 8.44 -3.58
C MET A 212 4.97 8.25 -4.97
N ASP A 213 4.23 8.53 -6.04
CA ASP A 213 4.74 8.45 -7.41
C ASP A 213 5.96 9.36 -7.61
N LEU A 214 5.93 10.60 -7.08
CA LEU A 214 7.03 11.57 -7.23
C LEU A 214 8.34 11.11 -6.61
N THR A 215 8.30 10.20 -5.63
CA THR A 215 9.52 9.57 -5.10
C THR A 215 10.29 8.76 -6.15
N ARG A 216 9.66 8.47 -7.30
CA ARG A 216 10.28 7.84 -8.47
C ARG A 216 10.89 8.82 -9.47
N SER A 217 10.76 10.13 -9.26
CA SER A 217 11.37 11.15 -10.12
C SER A 217 12.87 10.89 -10.27
N PRO A 218 13.51 11.12 -11.43
CA PRO A 218 14.96 11.07 -11.55
C PRO A 218 15.67 12.16 -10.71
N GLU A 219 14.95 13.20 -10.30
CA GLU A 219 15.53 14.35 -9.61
C GLU A 219 15.51 14.20 -8.08
N THR A 220 16.68 14.26 -7.43
CA THR A 220 16.80 14.14 -5.97
C THR A 220 15.94 15.13 -5.19
N ARG A 221 15.84 16.39 -5.65
CA ARG A 221 15.03 17.42 -4.97
C ARG A 221 13.54 17.10 -5.01
N ASP A 222 13.03 16.53 -6.09
CA ASP A 222 11.63 16.10 -6.18
C ASP A 222 11.33 15.00 -5.17
N ARG A 223 12.22 14.00 -5.05
CA ARG A 223 12.06 12.92 -4.07
C ARG A 223 12.06 13.43 -2.63
N ILE A 224 12.92 14.42 -2.32
CA ILE A 224 12.95 15.06 -1.01
C ILE A 224 11.63 15.76 -0.73
N LEU A 225 11.12 16.56 -1.67
CA LEU A 225 9.85 17.27 -1.51
C LEU A 225 8.66 16.31 -1.40
N ALA A 226 8.66 15.24 -2.19
CA ALA A 226 7.68 14.16 -2.12
C ALA A 226 7.62 13.53 -0.73
N LEU A 227 8.78 13.16 -0.17
CA LEU A 227 8.88 12.57 1.17
C LEU A 227 8.51 13.57 2.27
N SER A 228 8.82 14.86 2.10
CA SER A 228 8.36 15.90 3.03
C SER A 228 6.83 16.02 3.05
N ALA A 229 6.18 16.01 1.88
CA ALA A 229 4.71 16.00 1.80
C ALA A 229 4.12 14.73 2.43
N LEU A 230 4.67 13.56 2.09
CA LEU A 230 4.25 12.28 2.68
C LEU A 230 4.44 12.24 4.20
N ALA A 231 5.51 12.84 4.73
CA ALA A 231 5.77 12.93 6.17
C ALA A 231 4.70 13.79 6.87
N GLU A 232 4.34 14.96 6.33
CA GLU A 232 3.25 15.77 6.90
C GLU A 232 1.91 15.03 6.89
N ILE A 233 1.60 14.31 5.81
CA ILE A 233 0.37 13.52 5.71
C ILE A 233 0.43 12.34 6.70
N ALA A 234 1.56 11.65 6.81
CA ALA A 234 1.75 10.53 7.75
C ALA A 234 1.61 10.97 9.20
N GLY A 235 2.19 12.12 9.58
CA GLY A 235 2.08 12.66 10.94
C GLY A 235 0.64 12.97 11.34
N ALA A 236 -0.22 13.34 10.39
CA ALA A 236 -1.63 13.61 10.63
C ALA A 236 -2.53 12.37 10.50
N ARG A 237 -2.20 11.47 9.56
CA ARG A 237 -3.02 10.35 9.09
C ARG A 237 -2.13 9.13 8.80
N PRO A 238 -1.52 8.51 9.83
CA PRO A 238 -0.55 7.43 9.63
C PRO A 238 -1.17 6.19 8.98
N VAL A 239 -2.42 5.84 9.35
CA VAL A 239 -3.13 4.68 8.78
C VAL A 239 -3.38 4.84 7.28
N ALA A 240 -3.88 6.00 6.85
CA ALA A 240 -4.14 6.26 5.44
C ALA A 240 -2.84 6.30 4.62
N THR A 241 -1.79 6.91 5.19
CA THR A 241 -0.49 7.02 4.51
C THR A 241 0.26 5.70 4.47
N LYS A 242 0.08 4.84 5.49
CA LYS A 242 0.62 3.48 5.50
C LYS A 242 0.12 2.69 4.29
N ALA A 243 -1.09 2.93 3.78
CA ALA A 243 -1.62 2.22 2.61
C ALA A 243 -0.81 2.43 1.31
N VAL A 244 0.01 3.49 1.20
CA VAL A 244 0.84 3.71 -0.01
C VAL A 244 2.21 3.03 0.06
N LEU A 245 2.68 2.66 1.25
CA LEU A 245 4.02 2.09 1.43
C LEU A 245 4.23 0.73 0.71
N PRO A 246 3.22 -0.18 0.60
CA PRO A 246 3.37 -1.42 -0.16
C PRO A 246 3.78 -1.22 -1.61
N TYR A 247 3.20 -0.22 -2.27
CA TYR A 247 3.57 0.14 -3.64
C TYR A 247 5.03 0.60 -3.72
N MET A 248 5.53 1.31 -2.71
CA MET A 248 6.91 1.79 -2.68
C MET A 248 7.94 0.72 -2.35
N LYS A 249 7.54 -0.43 -1.79
CA LYS A 249 8.44 -1.47 -1.25
C LYS A 249 9.63 -1.76 -2.16
N ARG A 250 9.38 -1.81 -3.47
CA ARG A 250 10.38 -2.16 -4.49
C ARG A 250 11.49 -1.12 -4.68
N TRP A 251 11.20 0.18 -4.56
CA TRP A 251 12.19 1.24 -4.80
C TRP A 251 12.56 2.03 -3.54
N TYR A 252 11.84 1.83 -2.44
CA TYR A 252 12.15 2.47 -1.16
C TYR A 252 13.59 2.22 -0.68
N PRO A 253 14.15 0.99 -0.80
CA PRO A 253 15.55 0.74 -0.46
C PRO A 253 16.53 1.65 -1.22
N ASP A 254 16.22 2.04 -2.46
CA ASP A 254 17.09 2.93 -3.24
C ASP A 254 17.03 4.38 -2.73
N LEU A 255 15.92 4.80 -2.12
CA LEU A 255 15.83 6.10 -1.43
C LEU A 255 16.73 6.10 -0.19
N LEU A 256 16.76 4.99 0.55
CA LEU A 256 17.64 4.79 1.71
C LEU A 256 19.11 4.64 1.32
N ARG A 257 19.40 4.11 0.12
CA ARG A 257 20.76 4.00 -0.45
C ARG A 257 21.22 5.25 -1.22
N SER A 258 20.41 6.30 -1.27
CA SER A 258 20.75 7.53 -1.99
C SER A 258 22.05 8.15 -1.49
N LYS A 259 22.87 8.71 -2.39
CA LYS A 259 24.05 9.50 -2.03
C LYS A 259 23.70 10.79 -1.26
N SER A 260 22.49 11.32 -1.46
CA SER A 260 22.00 12.51 -0.76
C SER A 260 21.58 12.17 0.66
N GLU A 261 22.32 12.71 1.65
CA GLU A 261 21.99 12.54 3.07
C GLU A 261 20.60 13.07 3.43
N LEU A 262 20.24 14.25 2.88
CA LEU A 262 18.92 14.84 3.11
C LEU A 262 17.80 13.92 2.62
N LEU A 263 17.98 13.26 1.45
CA LEU A 263 17.00 12.29 0.95
C LEU A 263 16.90 11.06 1.87
N ARG A 264 18.03 10.51 2.31
CA ARG A 264 18.04 9.38 3.25
C ARG A 264 17.33 9.73 4.56
N ASN A 265 17.60 10.91 5.11
CA ASN A 265 16.99 11.38 6.36
C ASN A 265 15.48 11.55 6.22
N LYS A 266 15.00 12.13 5.10
CA LYS A 266 13.57 12.23 4.81
C LYS A 266 12.89 10.88 4.63
N ALA A 267 13.57 9.92 4.00
CA ALA A 267 13.07 8.56 3.88
C ALA A 267 12.99 7.85 5.25
N ARG A 268 13.99 8.03 6.12
CA ARG A 268 13.95 7.49 7.50
C ARG A 268 12.82 8.12 8.30
N GLU A 269 12.69 9.45 8.25
CA GLU A 269 11.64 10.22 8.92
C GLU A 269 10.24 9.73 8.53
N PHE A 270 9.97 9.55 7.24
CA PHE A 270 8.69 9.03 6.76
C PHE A 270 8.36 7.66 7.37
N ILE A 271 9.31 6.72 7.37
CA ILE A 271 9.07 5.40 7.97
C ILE A 271 8.90 5.48 9.49
N THR A 272 9.69 6.30 10.17
CA THR A 272 9.56 6.50 11.62
C THR A 272 8.20 7.09 12.00
N LEU A 273 7.58 7.90 11.14
CA LEU A 273 6.22 8.39 11.37
C LEU A 273 5.16 7.27 11.26
N LEU A 274 5.42 6.26 10.44
CA LEU A 274 4.54 5.08 10.31
C LEU A 274 4.81 4.03 11.39
N GLU A 275 6.07 3.88 11.81
CA GLU A 275 6.53 2.99 12.88
C GLU A 275 7.43 3.76 13.86
N PRO A 276 6.87 4.39 14.91
CA PRO A 276 7.63 5.22 15.85
C PRO A 276 8.73 4.48 16.61
N GLN A 277 8.69 3.15 16.68
CA GLN A 277 9.74 2.34 17.31
C GLN A 277 10.90 2.03 16.35
N ALA A 278 10.78 2.36 15.06
CA ALA A 278 11.85 2.16 14.09
C ALA A 278 13.11 2.97 14.50
N ARG A 279 14.25 2.30 14.50
CA ARG A 279 15.58 2.87 14.79
C ARG A 279 16.53 2.51 13.65
N PHE A 280 16.55 3.36 12.62
CA PHE A 280 17.40 3.14 11.46
C PHE A 280 18.88 3.23 11.84
N PRO A 281 19.71 2.26 11.42
CA PRO A 281 21.16 2.35 11.51
C PRO A 281 21.71 3.59 10.79
N SER A 282 22.88 4.08 11.21
CA SER A 282 23.58 5.16 10.50
C SER A 282 24.10 4.70 9.14
N ASP A 283 24.59 3.47 9.07
CA ASP A 283 25.08 2.81 7.86
C ASP A 283 24.00 2.71 6.77
N ILE A 284 24.42 2.93 5.52
CA ILE A 284 23.51 3.08 4.36
C ILE A 284 22.90 1.74 3.96
N ASP A 285 23.72 0.69 3.84
CA ASP A 285 23.24 -0.62 3.41
C ASP A 285 22.44 -1.29 4.52
N ALA A 286 22.89 -1.19 5.77
CA ALA A 286 22.15 -1.66 6.93
C ALA A 286 20.79 -0.95 7.10
N SER A 287 20.65 0.31 6.66
CA SER A 287 19.36 1.02 6.66
C SER A 287 18.36 0.39 5.71
N ALA A 288 18.81 0.00 4.52
CA ALA A 288 17.96 -0.64 3.52
C ALA A 288 17.52 -2.05 3.96
N ASP A 289 18.42 -2.82 4.58
CA ASP A 289 18.09 -4.14 5.13
C ASP A 289 17.19 -4.04 6.37
N TYR A 290 17.39 -2.99 7.19
CA TYR A 290 16.50 -2.68 8.32
C TYR A 290 15.10 -2.32 7.86
N PHE A 291 14.95 -1.66 6.71
CA PHE A 291 13.63 -1.35 6.14
C PHE A 291 12.78 -2.60 5.91
N ASP A 292 13.34 -3.71 5.41
CA ASP A 292 12.56 -4.95 5.24
C ASP A 292 12.02 -5.48 6.57
N ARG A 293 12.78 -5.33 7.66
CA ARG A 293 12.30 -5.67 9.01
C ARG A 293 11.13 -4.78 9.43
N VAL A 294 11.28 -3.46 9.30
CA VAL A 294 10.20 -2.51 9.63
C VAL A 294 8.98 -2.72 8.74
N TYR A 295 9.19 -3.02 7.46
CA TYR A 295 8.13 -3.32 6.52
C TYR A 295 7.33 -4.54 6.96
N LYS A 296 7.99 -5.61 7.41
CA LYS A 296 7.32 -6.81 7.95
C LYS A 296 6.55 -6.53 9.23
N LEU A 297 7.02 -5.62 10.09
CA LEU A 297 6.28 -5.17 11.27
C LEU A 297 5.02 -4.39 10.88
N LEU A 298 5.15 -3.51 9.89
CA LEU A 298 4.03 -2.71 9.38
C LEU A 298 3.01 -3.55 8.61
N PHE A 299 3.48 -4.52 7.84
CA PHE A 299 2.69 -5.36 6.94
C PHE A 299 3.02 -6.82 7.20
N PRO A 300 2.63 -7.38 8.35
CA PRO A 300 2.86 -8.78 8.60
C PRO A 300 2.08 -9.60 7.56
N PRO A 301 2.62 -10.76 7.15
CA PRO A 301 1.97 -11.63 6.17
C PRO A 301 0.64 -12.17 6.68
N ILE A 302 0.47 -12.25 8.00
CA ILE A 302 -0.74 -12.66 8.68
C ILE A 302 -1.25 -11.46 9.47
N ARG A 303 -2.44 -10.94 9.12
CA ARG A 303 -3.05 -9.77 9.79
C ARG A 303 -4.36 -10.15 10.44
N LEU A 304 -4.49 -9.89 11.73
CA LEU A 304 -5.72 -10.11 12.46
C LEU A 304 -6.50 -8.79 12.56
N ASP A 305 -7.71 -8.76 12.00
CA ASP A 305 -8.64 -7.63 12.11
C ASP A 305 -10.06 -8.12 12.45
N LYS A 306 -10.51 -7.86 13.68
CA LYS A 306 -11.91 -8.02 14.13
C LYS A 306 -12.64 -9.26 13.57
N GLY A 307 -12.10 -10.46 13.83
CA GLY A 307 -12.70 -11.73 13.40
C GLY A 307 -12.35 -12.17 11.97
N ARG A 308 -11.53 -11.37 11.27
CA ARG A 308 -10.88 -11.71 10.00
C ARG A 308 -9.38 -11.89 10.21
N CYS A 309 -8.81 -12.86 9.50
CA CYS A 309 -7.39 -13.07 9.32
C CYS A 309 -7.08 -12.90 7.83
N GLU A 310 -6.30 -11.89 7.48
CA GLU A 310 -5.81 -11.71 6.11
C GLU A 310 -4.47 -12.42 5.97
N LEU A 311 -4.37 -13.28 4.96
CA LEU A 311 -3.19 -14.04 4.60
C LEU A 311 -2.61 -13.42 3.32
N HIS A 312 -1.59 -12.60 3.46
CA HIS A 312 -0.90 -11.90 2.38
C HIS A 312 0.22 -12.80 1.81
N PRO A 313 0.27 -13.02 0.48
CA PRO A 313 1.29 -13.88 -0.13
C PRO A 313 2.73 -13.45 0.23
N SER A 314 3.50 -14.37 0.81
CA SER A 314 4.91 -14.17 1.13
C SER A 314 5.62 -15.50 1.36
N ALA A 315 6.96 -15.52 1.27
CA ALA A 315 7.74 -16.71 1.56
C ALA A 315 7.58 -17.18 3.02
N GLU A 316 7.34 -16.26 3.95
CA GLU A 316 7.03 -16.57 5.35
C GLU A 316 5.66 -17.22 5.51
N LEU A 317 4.65 -16.78 4.74
CA LEU A 317 3.35 -17.44 4.71
C LEU A 317 3.48 -18.85 4.13
N ASP A 318 4.23 -19.02 3.04
CA ASP A 318 4.48 -20.34 2.45
C ASP A 318 5.15 -21.29 3.46
N ALA A 319 6.18 -20.81 4.18
CA ALA A 319 6.82 -21.57 5.25
C ALA A 319 5.84 -21.90 6.40
N ALA A 320 4.97 -20.97 6.78
CA ALA A 320 3.96 -21.20 7.81
C ALA A 320 2.92 -22.26 7.37
N ILE A 321 2.54 -22.26 6.08
CA ILE A 321 1.63 -23.26 5.50
C ILE A 321 2.29 -24.64 5.52
N GLU A 322 3.55 -24.77 5.11
CA GLU A 322 4.27 -26.04 5.15
C GLU A 322 4.41 -26.57 6.58
N LEU A 323 4.79 -25.72 7.54
CA LEU A 323 4.82 -26.09 8.96
C LEU A 323 3.45 -26.52 9.49
N GLY A 324 2.37 -25.86 9.04
CA GLY A 324 1.01 -26.26 9.39
C GLY A 324 0.62 -27.62 8.81
N ARG A 325 1.07 -27.92 7.59
CA ARG A 325 0.85 -29.24 6.97
C ARG A 325 1.62 -30.33 7.72
N GLU A 326 2.89 -30.10 8.03
CA GLU A 326 3.70 -31.01 8.84
C GLU A 326 3.05 -31.28 10.21
N LEU A 327 2.60 -30.22 10.88
CA LEU A 327 1.92 -30.32 12.17
C LEU A 327 0.65 -31.16 12.11
N LEU A 328 -0.18 -30.96 11.08
CA LEU A 328 -1.42 -31.71 10.92
C LEU A 328 -1.18 -33.17 10.49
N ASN A 329 -0.03 -33.48 9.91
CA ASN A 329 0.37 -34.86 9.59
C ASN A 329 1.07 -35.57 10.76
N ASP A 330 1.61 -34.84 11.72
CA ASP A 330 2.24 -35.40 12.91
C ASP A 330 1.17 -35.80 13.95
N ALA A 331 0.96 -37.11 14.09
CA ALA A 331 0.06 -37.69 15.08
C ALA A 331 0.46 -37.37 16.54
N SER A 332 1.69 -36.92 16.79
CA SER A 332 2.14 -36.46 18.11
C SER A 332 1.83 -34.99 18.38
N ALA A 333 1.55 -34.20 17.33
CA ALA A 333 1.27 -32.78 17.43
C ALA A 333 -0.23 -32.45 17.51
N THR A 334 -1.10 -33.43 17.19
CA THR A 334 -2.55 -33.27 17.25
C THR A 334 -3.23 -34.45 17.93
N LYS A 335 -4.38 -34.21 18.56
CA LYS A 335 -5.20 -35.27 19.16
C LYS A 335 -6.67 -35.03 18.90
N ARG A 336 -7.39 -36.07 18.49
CA ARG A 336 -8.86 -36.01 18.40
C ARG A 336 -9.45 -35.89 19.80
N GLU A 337 -10.36 -34.96 19.99
CA GLU A 337 -10.95 -34.67 21.30
C GLU A 337 -12.41 -34.24 21.22
N SER A 338 -13.21 -34.63 22.21
CA SER A 338 -14.53 -34.06 22.47
C SER A 338 -14.38 -32.95 23.50
N VAL A 339 -14.87 -31.75 23.19
CA VAL A 339 -14.86 -30.59 24.07
C VAL A 339 -16.29 -30.15 24.36
N VAL A 340 -16.59 -29.90 25.64
CA VAL A 340 -17.89 -29.39 26.06
C VAL A 340 -17.91 -27.87 25.88
N VAL A 341 -18.78 -27.38 25.00
CA VAL A 341 -18.99 -25.96 24.75
C VAL A 341 -20.23 -25.49 25.49
N ARG A 342 -20.09 -24.44 26.29
CA ARG A 342 -21.20 -23.80 27.01
C ARG A 342 -21.56 -22.48 26.34
N THR A 343 -22.75 -22.42 25.78
CA THR A 343 -23.34 -21.17 25.28
C THR A 343 -24.36 -20.62 26.27
N LYS A 344 -24.84 -19.40 26.03
CA LYS A 344 -25.92 -18.80 26.84
C LYS A 344 -27.23 -19.62 26.82
N ARG A 345 -27.43 -20.47 25.81
CA ARG A 345 -28.71 -21.20 25.58
C ARG A 345 -28.61 -22.70 25.85
N ALA A 346 -27.44 -23.30 25.66
CA ALA A 346 -27.25 -24.74 25.79
C ALA A 346 -25.79 -25.11 26.04
N THR A 347 -25.59 -26.31 26.58
CA THR A 347 -24.30 -27.00 26.60
C THR A 347 -24.33 -28.10 25.55
N PHE A 348 -23.33 -28.16 24.69
CA PHE A 348 -23.21 -29.22 23.68
C PHE A 348 -21.75 -29.68 23.57
N GLU A 349 -21.56 -30.95 23.22
CA GLU A 349 -20.24 -31.49 22.92
C GLU A 349 -19.89 -31.25 21.46
N LYS A 350 -18.73 -30.65 21.21
CA LYS A 350 -18.12 -30.55 19.89
C LYS A 350 -16.94 -31.50 19.79
N LEU A 351 -16.89 -32.26 18.71
CA LEU A 351 -15.71 -33.03 18.35
C LEU A 351 -14.76 -32.14 17.55
N GLY A 352 -13.46 -32.26 17.80
CA GLY A 352 -12.46 -31.54 17.02
C GLY A 352 -11.06 -32.14 17.13
N VAL A 353 -10.09 -31.38 16.63
CA VAL A 353 -8.66 -31.69 16.66
C VAL A 353 -7.99 -30.72 17.62
N ARG A 354 -7.50 -31.21 18.76
CA ARG A 354 -6.70 -30.44 19.70
C ARG A 354 -5.29 -30.25 19.16
N LEU A 355 -4.81 -29.01 19.18
CA LEU A 355 -3.42 -28.66 18.90
C LEU A 355 -2.57 -28.90 20.15
N LEU A 356 -1.65 -29.86 20.11
CA LEU A 356 -0.72 -30.14 21.21
C LEU A 356 0.57 -29.33 21.10
N ARG A 357 0.86 -28.84 19.90
CA ARG A 357 1.97 -27.95 19.57
C ARG A 357 1.46 -26.89 18.61
N VAL A 358 2.05 -25.70 18.63
CA VAL A 358 1.81 -24.64 17.65
C VAL A 358 3.14 -23.95 17.38
N PRO A 359 3.70 -24.04 16.16
CA PRO A 359 4.86 -23.26 15.76
C PRO A 359 4.59 -21.76 15.89
N GLU A 360 5.60 -20.98 16.26
CA GLU A 360 5.51 -19.52 16.42
C GLU A 360 4.85 -18.82 15.22
N ALA A 361 5.14 -19.30 14.00
CA ALA A 361 4.53 -18.80 12.78
C ALA A 361 2.99 -18.92 12.76
N LEU A 362 2.42 -19.99 13.33
CA LEU A 362 0.98 -20.19 13.42
C LEU A 362 0.34 -19.48 14.62
N GLU A 363 1.11 -19.16 15.66
CA GLU A 363 0.64 -18.33 16.76
C GLU A 363 0.23 -16.93 16.28
N SER A 364 0.93 -16.39 15.26
CA SER A 364 0.58 -15.13 14.61
C SER A 364 -0.80 -15.16 13.92
N ALA A 365 -1.27 -16.34 13.54
CA ALA A 365 -2.63 -16.59 13.04
C ALA A 365 -3.66 -16.73 14.17
N GLY A 366 -3.24 -16.58 15.44
CA GLY A 366 -4.05 -16.60 16.64
C GLY A 366 -4.48 -17.99 17.10
N PHE A 367 -3.66 -19.01 16.79
CA PHE A 367 -3.80 -20.35 17.33
C PHE A 367 -2.90 -20.52 18.55
N HIS A 368 -3.36 -21.28 19.54
CA HIS A 368 -2.61 -21.58 20.75
C HIS A 368 -2.60 -23.07 21.05
N VAL A 369 -1.58 -23.51 21.79
CA VAL A 369 -1.53 -24.87 22.33
C VAL A 369 -2.76 -25.09 23.20
N GLY A 370 -3.46 -26.20 22.95
CA GLY A 370 -4.69 -26.57 23.62
C GLY A 370 -5.96 -26.15 22.86
N ASP A 371 -5.88 -25.33 21.82
CA ASP A 371 -7.05 -25.02 21.00
C ASP A 371 -7.59 -26.29 20.33
N VAL A 372 -8.91 -26.42 20.28
CA VAL A 372 -9.62 -27.54 19.64
C VAL A 372 -10.32 -27.02 18.40
N LEU A 373 -9.79 -27.38 17.22
CA LEU A 373 -10.36 -26.99 15.93
C LEU A 373 -11.58 -27.86 15.63
N THR A 374 -12.76 -27.24 15.53
CA THR A 374 -14.04 -27.98 15.53
C THR A 374 -14.73 -28.01 14.18
N THR A 375 -14.78 -26.89 13.45
CA THR A 375 -15.45 -26.83 12.14
C THR A 375 -14.68 -25.96 11.15
N LEU A 376 -14.75 -26.32 9.87
CA LEU A 376 -14.23 -25.56 8.74
C LEU A 376 -15.34 -25.35 7.72
N ASN A 377 -15.72 -24.10 7.46
CA ASN A 377 -16.89 -23.73 6.65
C ASN A 377 -18.17 -24.44 7.11
N GLY A 378 -18.34 -24.61 8.43
CA GLY A 378 -19.47 -25.33 9.02
C GLY A 378 -19.38 -26.86 8.92
N GLN A 379 -18.35 -27.41 8.26
CA GLN A 379 -18.13 -28.86 8.22
C GLN A 379 -17.35 -29.31 9.45
N PRO A 380 -17.83 -30.29 10.23
CA PRO A 380 -17.10 -30.81 11.39
C PRO A 380 -15.76 -31.41 11.01
N ILE A 381 -14.73 -31.11 11.82
CA ILE A 381 -13.38 -31.62 11.66
C ILE A 381 -13.22 -32.84 12.58
N GLY A 382 -13.23 -34.05 11.99
CA GLY A 382 -13.06 -35.30 12.71
C GLY A 382 -11.61 -35.76 12.88
N SER A 383 -10.70 -35.25 12.04
CA SER A 383 -9.26 -35.53 12.09
C SER A 383 -8.44 -34.45 11.39
N ALA A 384 -7.14 -34.41 11.66
CA ALA A 384 -6.22 -33.49 11.00
C ALA A 384 -6.13 -33.75 9.48
N ALA A 385 -6.13 -35.02 9.06
CA ALA A 385 -6.19 -35.42 7.65
C ALA A 385 -7.48 -34.93 6.97
N GLN A 386 -8.63 -35.01 7.64
CA GLN A 386 -9.89 -34.48 7.11
C GLN A 386 -9.84 -32.95 6.97
N MET A 387 -9.24 -32.26 7.93
CA MET A 387 -9.03 -30.81 7.88
C MET A 387 -8.20 -30.42 6.65
N LEU A 388 -7.02 -31.03 6.48
CA LEU A 388 -6.13 -30.78 5.34
C LEU A 388 -6.85 -31.00 4.01
N GLY A 389 -7.49 -32.17 3.83
CA GLY A 389 -8.22 -32.46 2.59
C GLY A 389 -9.40 -31.52 2.33
N THR A 390 -9.98 -30.91 3.38
CA THR A 390 -11.03 -29.90 3.23
C THR A 390 -10.45 -28.56 2.80
N ILE A 391 -9.33 -28.14 3.40
CA ILE A 391 -8.60 -26.92 2.99
C ILE A 391 -8.17 -27.04 1.52
N GLU A 392 -7.56 -28.16 1.13
CA GLU A 392 -7.13 -28.42 -0.24
C GLU A 392 -8.30 -28.29 -1.23
N LYS A 393 -9.44 -28.91 -0.94
CA LYS A 393 -10.66 -28.77 -1.79
C LYS A 393 -11.17 -27.34 -1.89
N ILE A 394 -11.14 -26.58 -0.79
CA ILE A 394 -11.53 -25.16 -0.79
C ILE A 394 -10.60 -24.36 -1.70
N LEU A 395 -9.30 -24.62 -1.63
CA LEU A 395 -8.28 -23.97 -2.45
C LEU A 395 -8.38 -24.37 -3.93
N GLU A 396 -8.59 -25.66 -4.22
CA GLU A 396 -8.82 -26.19 -5.58
C GLU A 396 -10.05 -25.57 -6.25
N ALA A 397 -11.11 -25.32 -5.47
CA ALA A 397 -12.31 -24.61 -5.92
C ALA A 397 -12.07 -23.12 -6.21
N GLY A 398 -10.85 -22.62 -5.97
CA GLY A 398 -10.49 -21.21 -6.14
C GLY A 398 -11.06 -20.30 -5.06
N SER A 399 -11.59 -20.85 -3.96
CA SER A 399 -12.05 -20.03 -2.85
C SER A 399 -10.84 -19.45 -2.12
N ARG A 400 -10.85 -18.12 -1.96
CA ARG A 400 -9.87 -17.39 -1.16
C ARG A 400 -10.29 -17.20 0.28
N ARG A 401 -11.47 -17.69 0.67
CA ARG A 401 -12.04 -17.44 1.98
C ARG A 401 -12.50 -18.74 2.62
N PHE A 402 -12.22 -18.88 3.90
CA PHE A 402 -12.77 -19.94 4.74
C PHE A 402 -13.06 -19.45 6.14
N VAL A 403 -13.96 -20.13 6.83
CA VAL A 403 -14.36 -19.84 8.22
C VAL A 403 -13.94 -21.02 9.07
N LEU A 404 -13.16 -20.77 10.11
CA LEU A 404 -12.72 -21.77 11.06
C LEU A 404 -13.33 -21.48 12.43
N GLU A 405 -13.97 -22.47 13.03
CA GLU A 405 -14.46 -22.40 14.40
C GLU A 405 -13.60 -23.29 15.30
N TRP A 406 -13.19 -22.76 16.43
CA TRP A 406 -12.42 -23.51 17.43
C TRP A 406 -12.87 -23.17 18.84
N VAL A 407 -12.47 -24.01 19.77
CA VAL A 407 -12.69 -23.82 21.20
C VAL A 407 -11.32 -23.66 21.84
N ASP A 408 -11.10 -22.56 22.56
CA ASP A 408 -9.82 -22.35 23.24
C ASP A 408 -9.65 -23.29 24.44
N ALA A 409 -8.46 -23.30 25.02
CA ALA A 409 -8.17 -24.10 26.22
C ALA A 409 -9.08 -23.80 27.42
N LYS A 410 -9.81 -22.68 27.43
CA LYS A 410 -10.76 -22.29 28.48
C LYS A 410 -12.21 -22.69 28.15
N GLY A 411 -12.45 -23.34 27.03
CA GLY A 411 -13.79 -23.76 26.60
C GLY A 411 -14.60 -22.65 25.93
N VAL A 412 -13.96 -21.53 25.54
CA VAL A 412 -14.62 -20.43 24.84
C VAL A 412 -14.58 -20.68 23.34
N GLU A 413 -15.73 -20.53 22.69
CA GLU A 413 -15.87 -20.67 21.25
C GLU A 413 -15.41 -19.40 20.52
N HIS A 414 -14.63 -19.60 19.46
CA HIS A 414 -14.11 -18.56 18.60
C HIS A 414 -14.44 -18.89 17.14
N VAL A 415 -14.66 -17.85 16.34
CA VAL A 415 -14.90 -17.95 14.91
C VAL A 415 -14.02 -16.98 14.14
N ARG A 416 -13.25 -17.56 13.21
CA ARG A 416 -12.24 -17.01 12.31
C ARG A 416 -12.65 -16.93 10.85
N THR A 417 -12.89 -15.78 10.22
CA THR A 417 -12.78 -15.73 8.75
C THR A 417 -11.31 -15.62 8.37
N TYR A 418 -10.79 -16.53 7.56
CA TYR A 418 -9.48 -16.42 6.92
C TYR A 418 -9.66 -16.07 5.45
N GLU A 419 -8.88 -15.11 4.95
CA GLU A 419 -8.94 -14.63 3.57
C GLU A 419 -7.53 -14.53 2.97
N VAL A 420 -7.28 -15.28 1.90
CA VAL A 420 -6.06 -15.23 1.10
C VAL A 420 -6.15 -14.01 0.19
N MET A 421 -5.31 -13.03 0.46
CA MET A 421 -5.25 -11.82 -0.34
C MET A 421 -4.65 -12.14 -1.70
N ALA A 422 -5.11 -11.45 -2.75
CA ALA A 422 -4.42 -11.52 -4.03
C ALA A 422 -2.96 -11.07 -3.82
N PRO A 423 -1.97 -11.65 -4.52
CA PRO A 423 -0.71 -10.95 -4.66
C PRO A 423 -1.05 -9.58 -5.21
N ASP A 424 -0.52 -8.53 -4.58
CA ASP A 424 -0.71 -7.15 -5.05
C ASP A 424 -0.42 -7.17 -6.55
N SER A 425 -1.46 -7.02 -7.37
CA SER A 425 -1.32 -7.09 -8.82
C SER A 425 -0.37 -5.96 -9.17
N ASP A 426 0.86 -6.29 -9.59
CA ASP A 426 1.98 -5.39 -9.81
C ASP A 426 1.52 -3.96 -10.13
N GLY A 427 1.51 -3.10 -9.10
CA GLY A 427 1.17 -1.67 -9.21
C GLY A 427 2.15 -0.90 -10.09
#